data_AF-A0A0N4YAC7-F1
#
_entry.id   AF-A0A0N4YAC7-F1
#
_cell.length_a   1.000
_cell.length_b   1.000
_cell.length_c   1.000
_cell.angle_alpha   90.00
_cell.angle_beta   90.00
_cell.angle_gamma   90.00
#
_symmetry.space_group_name_H-M   'P 1'
#
loop_
_entity.id
_entity.type
_entity.pdbx_description
1 polymer ?
#
loop_
_entity_poly.entity_id
_entity_poly.type
_entity_poly.pdbx_seq_one_letter_code
_entity_poly.pdbx_strand_id
1 'polypeptide(L)'
;MDPEASYCDDSLTASVSLRRRSTSFSDDYSVQRTNDDATQCKFAAVQLGYWKDEFLPRFAYSGSAESRRDPEISIGYWARVSAVNYLVERFIDKTEGQCQIVSLGCGFDTLFWRLKSAGKNVKKFVDVDFSSVTSKKIRQIRKPGSPDLVSLFSEPPKETQHTDLHCGDYHLVGADIRQWEEFKGKLDSVGIDTTLPTLFLAECVLVYMSVDQSSQLLKHIASYFDTAVFVNYEQVRITDAFGSVMEKNLEQRGIQLPGLPACNDIETQKKRFLDNGWQNVEVIDMNTVYKKLLSQEEVARIEKIEHLDEMELLRQLLDHYCIGYAVKDKNEKFTSRLMSLSQWKLDYSVSSRNCRTSDNAFNPPGFHPGATSAQHHVDSEQSSEQQEHLAKKRAWDVAMAPAKSLPMNMFMMYMAGRSVSIFPIMMVGMMLWRPAKALFSVNATFKPLEDQNTGGMIVHKIIFVLGNLGAIALAIYKVHTMGLLPNTPSDWLEFIPQAQRVQYSIFSSTYV
;
A
#
# COMPACT_ATOMS: atom_id res chain seq x y z
N MET A 1 -6.67 34.29 -46.25
CA MET A 1 -7.02 33.35 -45.18
C MET A 1 -6.45 32.02 -45.59
N ASP A 2 -5.32 31.69 -44.99
CA ASP A 2 -4.36 30.72 -45.49
C ASP A 2 -4.78 29.26 -45.31
N PRO A 3 -4.41 28.36 -46.23
CA PRO A 3 -4.71 26.93 -46.20
C PRO A 3 -3.80 26.12 -45.25
N GLU A 4 -2.94 26.77 -44.46
CA GLU A 4 -1.98 26.09 -43.56
C GLU A 4 -2.64 25.49 -42.29
N ALA A 5 -3.89 25.84 -41.98
CA ALA A 5 -4.56 25.36 -40.78
C ALA A 5 -5.01 23.88 -40.84
N SER A 6 -5.09 23.28 -42.03
CA SER A 6 -5.59 21.90 -42.22
C SER A 6 -4.53 20.83 -42.05
N TYR A 7 -3.23 21.13 -42.23
CA TYR A 7 -2.16 20.14 -42.13
C TYR A 7 -1.64 19.93 -40.70
N CYS A 8 -1.91 20.89 -39.80
CA CYS A 8 -1.46 20.81 -38.41
C CYS A 8 -2.33 19.86 -37.57
N ASP A 9 -3.61 19.73 -37.92
CA ASP A 9 -4.60 18.98 -37.14
C ASP A 9 -4.42 17.45 -37.24
N ASP A 10 -3.94 16.95 -38.37
CA ASP A 10 -3.63 15.51 -38.56
C ASP A 10 -2.38 15.08 -37.79
N SER A 11 -1.38 15.95 -37.65
CA SER A 11 -0.19 15.70 -36.82
C SER A 11 -0.51 15.74 -35.32
N LEU A 12 -1.40 16.66 -34.93
CA LEU A 12 -1.90 16.79 -33.57
C LEU A 12 -2.82 15.63 -33.20
N THR A 13 -3.74 15.23 -34.07
CA THR A 13 -4.58 14.03 -33.84
C THR A 13 -3.77 12.74 -33.85
N ALA A 14 -2.71 12.60 -34.67
CA ALA A 14 -1.77 11.47 -34.57
C ALA A 14 -1.00 11.47 -33.24
N SER A 15 -0.53 12.63 -32.77
CA SER A 15 0.16 12.75 -31.47
C SER A 15 -0.78 12.60 -30.26
N VAL A 16 -2.06 12.95 -30.41
CA VAL A 16 -3.11 12.82 -29.39
C VAL A 16 -3.68 11.40 -29.37
N SER A 17 -3.72 10.69 -30.49
CA SER A 17 -4.06 9.27 -30.54
C SER A 17 -2.94 8.39 -29.98
N LEU A 18 -1.66 8.77 -30.15
CA LEU A 18 -0.53 8.18 -29.41
C LEU A 18 -0.61 8.41 -27.89
N ARG A 19 -1.28 9.49 -27.43
CA ARG A 19 -1.53 9.76 -25.99
C ARG A 19 -2.82 9.14 -25.45
N ARG A 20 -3.76 8.73 -26.31
CA ARG A 20 -5.00 8.06 -25.87
C ARG A 20 -4.74 6.57 -25.70
N ARG A 21 -4.32 6.23 -24.48
CA ARG A 21 -4.24 4.84 -23.97
C ARG A 21 -5.55 4.11 -24.26
N SER A 22 -5.48 3.02 -25.04
CA SER A 22 -6.63 2.19 -25.40
C SER A 22 -7.01 1.15 -24.32
N THR A 23 -6.34 1.16 -23.18
CA THR A 23 -6.65 0.34 -22.01
C THR A 23 -6.78 1.23 -20.76
N SER A 24 -7.91 1.06 -20.07
CA SER A 24 -8.52 1.84 -18.97
C SER A 24 -7.61 2.71 -18.07
N PHE A 25 -7.84 4.02 -18.12
CA PHE A 25 -7.27 5.03 -17.20
C PHE A 25 -7.64 4.79 -15.71
N SER A 26 -8.70 4.02 -15.43
CA SER A 26 -9.16 3.70 -14.07
C SER A 26 -8.24 2.72 -13.34
N ASP A 27 -7.73 1.72 -14.07
CA ASP A 27 -7.04 0.59 -13.46
C ASP A 27 -5.62 0.99 -13.11
N ASP A 28 -4.94 1.72 -14.00
CA ASP A 28 -3.63 2.32 -13.74
C ASP A 28 -3.65 3.28 -12.54
N TYR A 29 -4.74 4.04 -12.33
CA TYR A 29 -4.86 4.94 -11.18
C TYR A 29 -4.98 4.15 -9.85
N SER A 30 -5.72 3.04 -9.85
CA SER A 30 -5.82 2.16 -8.68
C SER A 30 -4.46 1.53 -8.32
N VAL A 31 -3.70 1.10 -9.33
CA VAL A 31 -2.34 0.58 -9.17
C VAL A 31 -1.41 1.64 -8.58
N GLN A 32 -1.47 2.89 -9.09
CA GLN A 32 -0.66 3.98 -8.55
C GLN A 32 -0.99 4.33 -7.09
N ARG A 33 -2.23 4.10 -6.64
CA ARG A 33 -2.60 4.30 -5.23
C ARG A 33 -1.99 3.25 -4.30
N THR A 34 -1.59 2.10 -4.81
CA THR A 34 -0.90 1.08 -4.00
C THR A 34 0.46 1.57 -3.48
N ASN A 35 1.13 2.47 -4.22
CA ASN A 35 2.33 3.16 -3.75
C ASN A 35 2.06 3.93 -2.45
N ASP A 36 0.96 4.69 -2.39
CA ASP A 36 0.64 5.52 -1.23
C ASP A 36 0.34 4.63 -0.01
N ASP A 37 -0.38 3.50 -0.18
CA ASP A 37 -0.63 2.54 0.92
C ASP A 37 0.65 1.85 1.39
N ALA A 38 1.51 1.40 0.47
CA ALA A 38 2.80 0.79 0.80
C ALA A 38 3.73 1.77 1.53
N THR A 39 3.78 3.03 1.08
CA THR A 39 4.56 4.09 1.75
C THR A 39 4.07 4.33 3.17
N GLN A 40 2.75 4.36 3.37
CA GLN A 40 2.17 4.56 4.70
C GLN A 40 2.40 3.37 5.64
N CYS A 41 2.32 2.14 5.14
CA CYS A 41 2.65 0.95 5.94
C CYS A 41 4.12 0.93 6.33
N LYS A 42 5.02 1.23 5.38
CA LYS A 42 6.46 1.36 5.66
C LYS A 42 6.71 2.47 6.69
N PHE A 43 6.03 3.62 6.57
CA PHE A 43 6.21 4.75 7.48
C PHE A 43 5.73 4.44 8.90
N ALA A 44 4.56 3.81 9.06
CA ALA A 44 4.05 3.40 10.36
C ALA A 44 5.02 2.45 11.09
N ALA A 45 5.59 1.47 10.38
CA ALA A 45 6.57 0.56 10.96
C ALA A 45 7.90 1.28 11.33
N VAL A 46 8.35 2.24 10.52
CA VAL A 46 9.53 3.07 10.85
C VAL A 46 9.28 3.91 12.11
N GLN A 47 8.10 4.50 12.27
CA GLN A 47 7.75 5.29 13.46
C GLN A 47 7.79 4.46 14.75
N LEU A 48 7.45 3.17 14.65
CA LEU A 48 7.50 2.22 15.77
C LEU A 48 8.90 1.62 16.00
N GLY A 49 9.89 1.94 15.16
CA GLY A 49 11.26 1.47 15.32
C GLY A 49 11.53 0.07 14.79
N TYR A 50 10.72 -0.42 13.84
CA TYR A 50 10.99 -1.70 13.17
C TYR A 50 12.32 -1.64 12.39
N TRP A 51 12.57 -0.56 11.64
CA TRP A 51 13.88 -0.25 11.07
C TRP A 51 14.10 1.27 11.03
N LYS A 52 15.35 1.66 10.77
CA LYS A 52 15.74 3.06 10.64
C LYS A 52 15.61 3.53 9.19
N ASP A 53 14.79 4.54 8.96
CA ASP A 53 14.72 5.25 7.69
C ASP A 53 14.44 6.74 7.93
N GLU A 54 15.48 7.56 7.81
CA GLU A 54 15.38 9.01 8.03
C GLU A 54 14.73 9.72 6.83
N PHE A 55 14.63 9.05 5.67
CA PHE A 55 14.21 9.62 4.39
C PHE A 55 12.73 9.41 4.10
N LEU A 56 12.16 8.28 4.52
CA LEU A 56 10.77 7.92 4.29
C LEU A 56 9.73 8.95 4.80
N PRO A 57 9.94 9.64 5.95
CA PRO A 57 9.02 10.69 6.40
C PRO A 57 8.80 11.81 5.38
N ARG A 58 9.73 11.99 4.43
CA ARG A 58 9.61 12.98 3.35
C ARG A 58 8.53 12.65 2.33
N PHE A 59 8.22 11.37 2.17
CA PHE A 59 7.29 10.86 1.17
C PHE A 59 5.94 10.46 1.76
N ALA A 60 5.87 10.21 3.07
CA ALA A 60 4.63 9.93 3.76
C ALA A 60 3.80 11.21 4.01
N TYR A 61 2.48 11.09 3.94
CA TYR A 61 1.58 12.20 4.29
C TYR A 61 1.37 12.23 5.81
N SER A 62 1.73 13.34 6.46
CA SER A 62 1.55 13.55 7.92
C SER A 62 0.10 13.84 8.36
N GLY A 63 -0.88 13.77 7.45
CA GLY A 63 -2.23 14.32 7.64
C GLY A 63 -3.31 13.34 8.08
N SER A 64 -3.06 12.03 8.11
CA SER A 64 -4.01 11.05 8.62
C SER A 64 -3.58 10.58 10.00
N ALA A 65 -4.35 10.96 11.02
CA ALA A 65 -4.23 10.45 12.38
C ALA A 65 -4.09 8.92 12.36
N GLU A 66 -3.02 8.43 13.01
CA GLU A 66 -2.90 7.12 13.66
C GLU A 66 -3.87 6.03 13.16
N SER A 67 -3.79 5.62 11.90
CA SER A 67 -4.34 4.30 11.54
C SER A 67 -3.33 3.27 12.02
N ARG A 68 -3.42 2.92 13.31
CA ARG A 68 -2.64 1.80 13.87
C ARG A 68 -2.81 0.61 12.92
N ARG A 69 -1.70 0.12 12.39
CA ARG A 69 -1.67 -1.09 11.56
C ARG A 69 -1.59 -2.29 12.48
N ASP A 70 -2.16 -3.41 12.05
CA ASP A 70 -2.05 -4.65 12.80
C ASP A 70 -0.57 -5.08 12.85
N PRO A 71 -0.05 -5.58 13.99
CA PRO A 71 1.38 -5.85 14.17
C PRO A 71 1.96 -6.80 13.12
N GLU A 72 1.20 -7.80 12.66
CA GLU A 72 1.60 -8.74 11.62
C GLU A 72 1.90 -8.05 10.27
N ILE A 73 1.24 -6.93 9.98
CA ILE A 73 1.50 -6.12 8.79
C ILE A 73 2.86 -5.43 8.94
N SER A 74 3.11 -4.78 10.08
CA SER A 74 4.37 -4.10 10.37
C SER A 74 5.55 -5.07 10.34
N ILE A 75 5.42 -6.24 10.96
CA ILE A 75 6.42 -7.32 10.95
C ILE A 75 6.64 -7.82 9.52
N GLY A 76 5.57 -8.04 8.75
CA GLY A 76 5.65 -8.46 7.35
C GLY A 76 6.43 -7.46 6.48
N TYR A 77 6.17 -6.15 6.65
CA TYR A 77 6.92 -5.10 5.95
C TYR A 77 8.39 -5.04 6.39
N TRP A 78 8.68 -5.21 7.67
CA TRP A 78 10.06 -5.31 8.14
C TRP A 78 10.80 -6.48 7.51
N ALA A 79 10.18 -7.67 7.47
CA ALA A 79 10.76 -8.86 6.86
C ALA A 79 11.02 -8.65 5.37
N ARG A 80 10.05 -8.07 4.64
CA ARG A 80 10.14 -7.68 3.24
C ARG A 80 11.33 -6.74 2.99
N VAL A 81 11.39 -5.61 3.71
CA VAL A 81 12.45 -4.60 3.53
C VAL A 81 13.81 -5.20 3.86
N SER A 82 13.92 -5.96 4.95
CA SER A 82 15.18 -6.59 5.38
C SER A 82 15.69 -7.60 4.36
N ALA A 83 14.81 -8.43 3.80
CA ALA A 83 15.17 -9.42 2.80
C ALA A 83 15.65 -8.78 1.49
N VAL A 84 14.94 -7.76 1.00
CA VAL A 84 15.34 -7.00 -0.20
C VAL A 84 16.67 -6.29 0.03
N ASN A 85 16.85 -5.59 1.16
CA ASN A 85 18.10 -4.91 1.48
C ASN A 85 19.28 -5.87 1.50
N TYR A 86 19.10 -7.04 2.12
CA TYR A 86 20.14 -8.05 2.19
C TYR A 86 20.61 -8.47 0.79
N LEU A 87 19.69 -8.78 -0.13
CA LEU A 87 20.04 -9.19 -1.50
C LEU A 87 20.76 -8.07 -2.25
N VAL A 88 20.28 -6.83 -2.11
CA VAL A 88 20.88 -5.65 -2.75
C VAL A 88 22.30 -5.38 -2.23
N GLU A 89 22.50 -5.38 -0.91
CA GLU A 89 23.82 -5.16 -0.30
C GLU A 89 24.81 -6.26 -0.68
N ARG A 90 24.37 -7.53 -0.69
CA ARG A 90 25.19 -8.65 -1.15
C ARG A 90 25.60 -8.52 -2.61
N PHE A 91 24.70 -8.08 -3.47
CA PHE A 91 25.00 -7.83 -4.88
C PHE A 91 26.05 -6.72 -5.04
N ILE A 92 25.90 -5.62 -4.30
CA ILE A 92 26.88 -4.52 -4.28
C ILE A 92 28.25 -5.02 -3.79
N ASP A 93 28.28 -5.83 -2.73
CA ASP A 93 29.53 -6.35 -2.16
C ASP A 93 30.24 -7.31 -3.11
N LYS A 94 29.50 -8.20 -3.78
CA LYS A 94 30.05 -9.14 -4.76
C LYS A 94 30.58 -8.49 -6.03
N THR A 95 30.09 -7.28 -6.34
CA THR A 95 30.49 -6.49 -7.50
C THR A 95 31.46 -5.37 -7.12
N GLU A 96 31.79 -5.22 -5.84
CA GLU A 96 32.68 -4.16 -5.31
C GLU A 96 32.21 -2.75 -5.75
N GLY A 97 30.88 -2.56 -5.80
CA GLY A 97 30.25 -1.32 -6.28
C GLY A 97 30.36 -1.06 -7.79
N GLN A 98 30.98 -1.95 -8.56
CA GLN A 98 31.04 -1.89 -10.03
C GLN A 98 29.76 -2.48 -10.66
N CYS A 99 28.60 -1.98 -10.23
CA CYS A 99 27.31 -2.46 -10.68
C CYS A 99 26.30 -1.32 -10.85
N GLN A 100 25.16 -1.67 -11.46
CA GLN A 100 24.02 -0.79 -11.62
C GLN A 100 22.79 -1.42 -10.96
N ILE A 101 21.87 -0.58 -10.47
CA ILE A 101 20.60 -1.02 -9.91
C ILE A 101 19.47 -0.32 -10.65
N VAL A 102 18.47 -1.08 -11.07
CA VAL A 102 17.24 -0.59 -11.69
C VAL A 102 16.05 -1.04 -10.85
N SER A 103 15.43 -0.11 -10.14
CA SER A 103 14.23 -0.34 -9.33
C SER A 103 12.99 -0.11 -10.18
N LEU A 104 12.30 -1.20 -10.54
CA LEU A 104 11.08 -1.19 -11.32
C LEU A 104 9.89 -0.97 -10.40
N GLY A 105 8.98 -0.06 -10.75
CA GLY A 105 7.85 0.32 -9.89
C GLY A 105 8.33 0.86 -8.55
N CYS A 106 9.30 1.78 -8.58
CA CYS A 106 10.03 2.20 -7.39
C CYS A 106 9.16 2.93 -6.34
N GLY A 107 7.99 3.44 -6.73
CA GLY A 107 7.15 4.23 -5.86
C GLY A 107 7.93 5.34 -5.15
N PHE A 108 7.66 5.50 -3.86
CA PHE A 108 8.43 6.38 -2.97
C PHE A 108 9.51 5.66 -2.17
N ASP A 109 10.07 4.57 -2.71
CA ASP A 109 11.15 3.87 -2.03
C ASP A 109 12.39 4.74 -1.84
N THR A 110 13.06 4.53 -0.70
CA THR A 110 14.17 5.32 -0.16
C THR A 110 15.52 4.60 -0.23
N LEU A 111 15.58 3.42 -0.84
CA LEU A 111 16.74 2.52 -0.86
C LEU A 111 18.03 3.23 -1.29
N PHE A 112 17.98 4.08 -2.32
CA PHE A 112 19.14 4.85 -2.77
C PHE A 112 19.80 5.64 -1.62
N TRP A 113 19.01 6.45 -0.91
CA TRP A 113 19.54 7.27 0.18
C TRP A 113 20.00 6.42 1.36
N ARG A 114 19.27 5.33 1.69
CA ARG A 114 19.69 4.38 2.74
C ARG A 114 21.03 3.73 2.42
N LEU A 115 21.25 3.30 1.17
CA LEU A 115 22.53 2.74 0.71
C LEU A 115 23.65 3.79 0.77
N LYS A 116 23.37 5.02 0.31
CA LYS A 116 24.35 6.12 0.33
C LYS A 116 24.80 6.44 1.75
N SER A 117 23.87 6.54 2.70
CA SER A 117 24.17 6.75 4.12
C SER A 117 24.89 5.58 4.77
N ALA A 118 24.69 4.35 4.28
CA ALA A 118 25.45 3.17 4.71
C ALA A 118 26.84 3.08 4.04
N GLY A 119 27.23 4.04 3.21
CA GLY A 119 28.51 4.06 2.50
C GLY A 119 28.60 3.08 1.31
N LYS A 120 27.47 2.51 0.88
CA LYS A 120 27.39 1.63 -0.29
C LYS A 120 27.16 2.49 -1.54
N ASN A 121 28.08 2.43 -2.50
CA ASN A 121 28.00 3.17 -3.76
C ASN A 121 27.85 2.20 -4.93
N VAL A 122 27.10 2.63 -5.95
CA VAL A 122 26.92 1.94 -7.23
C VAL A 122 27.27 2.91 -8.37
N LYS A 123 27.49 2.40 -9.58
CA LYS A 123 27.75 3.26 -10.74
C LYS A 123 26.52 4.07 -11.13
N LYS A 124 25.35 3.41 -11.15
CA LYS A 124 24.06 4.04 -11.43
C LYS A 124 22.95 3.37 -10.64
N PHE A 125 22.07 4.19 -10.10
CA PHE A 125 20.82 3.78 -9.49
C PHE A 125 19.67 4.42 -10.27
N VAL A 126 18.83 3.60 -10.90
CA VAL A 126 17.75 4.04 -11.78
C VAL A 126 16.42 3.62 -11.19
N ASP A 127 15.66 4.58 -10.72
CA ASP A 127 14.28 4.42 -10.28
C ASP A 127 13.33 4.60 -11.48
N VAL A 128 12.43 3.64 -11.70
CA VAL A 128 11.45 3.67 -12.79
C VAL A 128 10.05 3.48 -12.23
N ASP A 129 9.13 4.36 -12.61
CA ASP A 129 7.71 4.24 -12.29
C ASP A 129 6.87 4.98 -13.34
N PHE A 130 5.54 4.95 -13.22
CA PHE A 130 4.67 5.80 -14.03
C PHE A 130 5.01 7.27 -13.84
N SER A 131 4.93 8.03 -14.93
CA SER A 131 5.21 9.47 -14.95
C SER A 131 4.47 10.27 -13.86
N SER A 132 3.23 9.87 -13.52
CA SER A 132 2.44 10.49 -12.45
C SER A 132 3.03 10.28 -11.06
N VAL A 133 3.68 9.13 -10.81
CA VAL A 133 4.36 8.79 -9.55
C VAL A 133 5.71 9.48 -9.50
N THR A 134 6.49 9.42 -10.58
CA THR A 134 7.80 10.07 -10.63
C THR A 134 7.69 11.58 -10.49
N SER A 135 6.72 12.24 -11.14
CA SER A 135 6.46 13.68 -10.95
C SER A 135 6.15 14.03 -9.48
N LYS A 136 5.42 13.19 -8.75
CA LYS A 136 5.17 13.37 -7.31
C LYS A 136 6.46 13.17 -6.50
N LYS A 137 7.24 12.14 -6.80
CA LYS A 137 8.51 11.82 -6.13
C LYS A 137 9.51 12.98 -6.30
N ILE A 138 9.64 13.53 -7.51
CA ILE A 138 10.49 14.71 -7.81
C ILE A 138 10.12 15.89 -6.92
N ARG A 139 8.82 16.19 -6.79
CA ARG A 139 8.34 17.29 -5.93
C ARG A 139 8.75 17.08 -4.47
N GLN A 140 8.66 15.85 -3.96
CA GLN A 140 9.08 15.54 -2.59
C GLN A 140 10.60 15.60 -2.43
N ILE A 141 11.38 15.10 -3.40
CA ILE A 141 12.85 15.18 -3.39
C ILE A 141 13.30 16.64 -3.31
N ARG A 142 12.73 17.53 -4.13
CA ARG A 142 13.13 18.93 -4.25
C ARG A 142 12.62 19.85 -3.13
N LYS A 143 11.67 19.39 -2.31
CA LYS A 143 11.10 20.21 -1.23
C LYS A 143 12.21 20.68 -0.27
N PRO A 144 12.31 21.95 0.10
CA PRO A 144 13.29 22.36 1.11
C PRO A 144 12.96 21.77 2.48
N GLY A 145 13.97 21.42 3.27
CA GLY A 145 13.80 20.95 4.66
C GLY A 145 14.59 19.68 4.99
N SER A 146 14.43 19.19 6.21
CA SER A 146 15.09 17.97 6.70
C SER A 146 14.26 16.72 6.42
N PRO A 147 14.86 15.60 5.96
CA PRO A 147 16.24 15.51 5.47
C PRO A 147 16.40 16.20 4.10
N ASP A 148 17.60 16.72 3.85
CA ASP A 148 17.96 17.27 2.54
C ASP A 148 18.39 16.14 1.60
N LEU A 149 17.42 15.61 0.85
CA LEU A 149 17.64 14.52 -0.10
C LEU A 149 18.56 14.93 -1.27
N VAL A 150 18.61 16.21 -1.60
CA VAL A 150 19.40 16.73 -2.73
C VAL A 150 20.89 16.75 -2.40
N SER A 151 21.23 16.97 -1.13
CA SER A 151 22.62 16.99 -0.66
C SER A 151 23.37 15.66 -0.83
N LEU A 152 22.65 14.54 -0.95
CA LEU A 152 23.23 13.20 -1.05
C LEU A 152 23.55 12.77 -2.49
N PHE A 153 23.15 13.56 -3.48
CA PHE A 153 23.45 13.28 -4.88
C PHE A 153 24.88 13.67 -5.26
N SER A 154 25.44 12.98 -6.24
CA SER A 154 26.77 13.31 -6.77
C SER A 154 26.77 14.55 -7.67
N GLU A 155 25.64 14.85 -8.32
CA GLU A 155 25.46 16.05 -9.15
C GLU A 155 24.18 16.82 -8.81
N PRO A 156 24.12 18.13 -9.12
CA PRO A 156 22.89 18.90 -8.95
C PRO A 156 21.75 18.34 -9.81
N PRO A 157 20.51 18.27 -9.29
CA PRO A 157 19.39 17.67 -10.02
C PRO A 157 19.05 18.42 -11.31
N LYS A 158 19.00 17.69 -12.43
CA LYS A 158 18.54 18.15 -13.74
C LYS A 158 17.23 17.46 -14.09
N GLU A 159 16.17 18.25 -14.22
CA GLU A 159 14.82 17.74 -14.50
C GLU A 159 14.51 17.81 -16.00
N THR A 160 13.93 16.75 -16.54
CA THR A 160 13.51 16.66 -17.94
C THR A 160 12.02 16.31 -17.99
N GLN A 161 11.25 17.05 -18.79
CA GLN A 161 9.82 16.80 -19.05
C GLN A 161 8.91 16.72 -17.79
N HIS A 162 9.35 17.19 -16.63
CA HIS A 162 8.65 17.08 -15.34
C HIS A 162 8.39 15.66 -14.83
N THR A 163 8.96 14.65 -15.48
CA THR A 163 8.78 13.24 -15.13
C THR A 163 10.11 12.55 -14.81
N ASP A 164 11.22 13.15 -15.27
CA ASP A 164 12.54 12.56 -15.13
C ASP A 164 13.47 13.50 -14.35
N LEU A 165 14.34 12.92 -13.54
CA LEU A 165 15.32 13.62 -12.72
C LEU A 165 16.67 12.91 -12.81
N HIS A 166 17.73 13.64 -13.12
CA HIS A 166 19.09 13.10 -13.24
C HIS A 166 20.03 13.85 -12.29
N CYS A 167 20.71 13.12 -11.41
CA CYS A 167 21.55 13.66 -10.34
C CYS A 167 22.92 12.97 -10.27
N GLY A 168 23.51 12.63 -11.42
CA GLY A 168 24.80 11.94 -11.52
C GLY A 168 24.65 10.42 -11.38
N ASP A 169 24.81 9.90 -10.17
CA ASP A 169 24.71 8.47 -9.82
C ASP A 169 23.27 8.00 -9.56
N TYR A 170 22.33 8.93 -9.41
CA TYR A 170 20.89 8.64 -9.28
C TYR A 170 20.10 9.20 -10.46
N HIS A 171 19.17 8.38 -10.95
CA HIS A 171 18.22 8.76 -11.99
C HIS A 171 16.82 8.27 -11.62
N LEU A 172 15.82 9.10 -11.87
CA LEU A 172 14.40 8.78 -11.74
C LEU A 172 13.77 9.03 -13.10
N VAL A 173 13.11 8.03 -13.69
CA VAL A 173 12.54 8.13 -15.03
C VAL A 173 11.08 7.67 -15.05
N GLY A 174 10.23 8.47 -15.67
CA GLY A 174 8.82 8.10 -15.89
C GLY A 174 8.67 7.22 -17.12
N ALA A 175 8.32 5.95 -16.95
CA ALA A 175 8.07 5.01 -18.05
C ALA A 175 7.01 3.97 -17.69
N ASP A 176 6.23 3.54 -18.68
CA ASP A 176 5.42 2.33 -18.56
C ASP A 176 6.27 1.09 -18.88
N ILE A 177 6.64 0.32 -17.86
CA ILE A 177 7.48 -0.88 -18.02
C ILE A 177 6.80 -2.01 -18.82
N ARG A 178 5.49 -1.90 -19.10
CA ARG A 178 4.78 -2.80 -20.04
C ARG A 178 5.14 -2.50 -21.50
N GLN A 179 5.66 -1.31 -21.77
CA GLN A 179 6.06 -0.84 -23.10
C GLN A 179 7.59 -0.87 -23.21
N TRP A 180 8.12 -1.99 -23.71
CA TRP A 180 9.57 -2.23 -23.75
C TRP A 180 10.36 -1.11 -24.46
N GLU A 181 9.88 -0.63 -25.61
CA GLU A 181 10.61 0.40 -26.38
C GLU A 181 10.70 1.74 -25.64
N GLU A 182 9.64 2.13 -24.91
CA GLU A 182 9.65 3.32 -24.05
C GLU A 182 10.65 3.13 -22.90
N PHE A 183 10.54 2.01 -22.18
CA PHE A 183 11.41 1.70 -21.06
C PHE A 183 12.88 1.63 -21.46
N LYS A 184 13.19 0.92 -22.56
CA LYS A 184 14.54 0.86 -23.14
C LYS A 184 15.05 2.24 -23.53
N GLY A 185 14.24 3.05 -24.20
CA GLY A 185 14.61 4.42 -24.56
C GLY A 185 14.99 5.28 -23.34
N LYS A 186 14.30 5.13 -22.22
CA LYS A 186 14.65 5.81 -20.96
C LYS A 186 15.96 5.29 -20.37
N LEU A 187 16.18 3.97 -20.35
CA LEU A 187 17.44 3.39 -19.88
C LEU A 187 18.64 3.87 -20.72
N ASP A 188 18.47 3.95 -22.04
CA ASP A 188 19.49 4.44 -22.97
C ASP A 188 19.76 5.93 -22.76
N SER A 189 18.72 6.74 -22.51
CA SER A 189 18.86 8.17 -22.20
C SER A 189 19.64 8.44 -20.91
N VAL A 190 19.54 7.52 -19.94
CA VAL A 190 20.30 7.54 -18.71
C VAL A 190 21.74 7.06 -18.92
N GLY A 191 22.03 6.41 -20.05
CA GLY A 191 23.32 5.82 -20.38
C GLY A 191 23.61 4.58 -19.54
N ILE A 192 22.63 3.68 -19.41
CA ILE A 192 22.85 2.38 -18.76
C ILE A 192 23.94 1.60 -19.53
N ASP A 193 24.86 0.96 -18.83
CA ASP A 193 25.89 0.12 -19.45
C ASP A 193 25.45 -1.35 -19.45
N THR A 194 25.16 -1.93 -20.62
CA THR A 194 24.69 -3.31 -20.73
C THR A 194 25.78 -4.35 -20.43
N THR A 195 27.05 -3.93 -20.36
CA THR A 195 28.19 -4.81 -20.07
C THR A 195 28.47 -4.93 -18.57
N LEU A 196 27.99 -3.98 -17.76
CA LEU A 196 28.13 -4.02 -16.30
C LEU A 196 27.05 -4.91 -15.66
N PRO A 197 27.37 -5.63 -14.56
CA PRO A 197 26.38 -6.34 -13.77
C PRO A 197 25.25 -5.41 -13.32
N THR A 198 24.02 -5.74 -13.68
CA THR A 198 22.85 -4.90 -13.40
C THR A 198 21.80 -5.68 -12.61
N LEU A 199 21.41 -5.15 -11.45
CA LEU A 199 20.35 -5.70 -10.60
C LEU A 199 19.03 -5.01 -10.91
N PHE A 200 18.02 -5.79 -11.27
CA PHE A 200 16.63 -5.37 -11.40
C PHE A 200 15.87 -5.74 -10.14
N LEU A 201 15.18 -4.77 -9.55
CA LEU A 201 14.34 -4.97 -8.36
C LEU A 201 12.88 -4.76 -8.75
N ALA A 202 12.04 -5.77 -8.51
CA ALA A 202 10.58 -5.67 -8.61
C ALA A 202 9.96 -6.02 -7.25
N GLU A 203 9.55 -5.01 -6.50
CA GLU A 203 9.03 -5.16 -5.14
C GLU A 203 7.50 -4.97 -5.11
N CYS A 204 6.75 -6.07 -5.31
CA CYS A 204 5.31 -6.12 -5.57
C CYS A 204 4.92 -5.33 -6.82
N VAL A 205 5.48 -5.70 -7.98
CA VAL A 205 5.26 -4.96 -9.24
C VAL A 205 4.72 -5.86 -10.34
N LEU A 206 5.34 -7.02 -10.57
CA LEU A 206 4.97 -7.89 -11.70
C LEU A 206 3.55 -8.46 -11.58
N VAL A 207 2.99 -8.54 -10.37
CA VAL A 207 1.61 -8.96 -10.11
C VAL A 207 0.54 -7.99 -10.67
N TYR A 208 0.88 -6.71 -10.86
CA TYR A 208 -0.05 -5.69 -11.38
C TYR A 208 -0.15 -5.67 -12.91
N MET A 209 0.67 -6.45 -13.61
CA MET A 209 0.61 -6.60 -15.07
C MET A 209 0.27 -8.04 -15.44
N SER A 210 -0.24 -8.26 -16.64
CA SER A 210 -0.56 -9.60 -17.11
C SER A 210 0.67 -10.51 -17.14
N VAL A 211 0.44 -11.82 -17.07
CA VAL A 211 1.49 -12.83 -17.17
C VAL A 211 2.28 -12.68 -18.49
N ASP A 212 1.60 -12.32 -19.58
CA ASP A 212 2.25 -12.10 -20.87
C ASP A 212 3.15 -10.87 -20.87
N GLN A 213 2.67 -9.73 -20.35
CA GLN A 213 3.45 -8.49 -20.27
C GLN A 213 4.70 -8.66 -19.41
N SER A 214 4.55 -9.27 -18.24
CA SER A 214 5.68 -9.55 -17.35
C SER A 214 6.66 -10.55 -17.97
N SER A 215 6.19 -11.58 -18.67
CA SER A 215 7.05 -12.53 -19.40
C SER A 215 7.86 -11.82 -20.49
N GLN A 216 7.22 -10.95 -21.28
CA GLN A 216 7.90 -10.14 -22.28
C GLN A 216 8.98 -9.24 -21.66
N LEU A 217 8.65 -8.53 -20.57
CA LEU A 217 9.61 -7.70 -19.84
C LEU A 217 10.82 -8.51 -19.38
N LEU A 218 10.59 -9.66 -18.73
CA LEU A 218 11.65 -10.55 -18.26
C LEU A 218 12.55 -11.04 -19.41
N LYS A 219 11.94 -11.44 -20.52
CA LYS A 219 12.66 -11.91 -21.72
C LYS A 219 13.50 -10.81 -22.37
N HIS A 220 12.96 -9.60 -22.46
CA HIS A 220 13.65 -8.46 -23.02
C HIS A 220 14.86 -8.05 -22.15
N ILE A 221 14.70 -7.98 -20.82
CA ILE A 221 15.79 -7.69 -19.90
C ILE A 221 16.90 -8.75 -20.01
N ALA A 222 16.56 -10.04 -19.99
CA ALA A 222 17.53 -11.13 -20.11
C ALA A 222 18.31 -11.06 -21.43
N SER A 223 17.68 -10.60 -22.51
CA SER A 223 18.30 -10.46 -23.82
C SER A 223 19.17 -9.20 -23.95
N TYR A 224 18.83 -8.12 -23.24
CA TYR A 224 19.46 -6.81 -23.40
C TYR A 224 20.78 -6.64 -22.62
N PHE A 225 20.88 -7.24 -21.43
CA PHE A 225 22.06 -7.11 -20.55
C PHE A 225 22.96 -8.33 -20.65
N ASP A 226 24.28 -8.17 -20.65
CA ASP A 226 25.20 -9.31 -20.64
C ASP A 226 25.13 -10.10 -19.33
N THR A 227 25.12 -9.38 -18.20
CA THR A 227 24.95 -9.92 -16.84
C THR A 227 23.85 -9.18 -16.11
N ALA A 228 22.78 -9.87 -15.75
CA ALA A 228 21.66 -9.32 -14.99
C ALA A 228 21.28 -10.22 -13.82
N VAL A 229 20.87 -9.60 -12.72
CA VAL A 229 20.22 -10.28 -11.59
C VAL A 229 18.83 -9.67 -11.46
N PHE A 230 17.80 -10.48 -11.31
CA PHE A 230 16.45 -10.01 -11.04
C PHE A 230 16.06 -10.44 -9.64
N VAL A 231 15.61 -9.51 -8.80
CA VAL A 231 15.04 -9.80 -7.48
C VAL A 231 13.55 -9.46 -7.54
N ASN A 232 12.72 -10.44 -7.23
CA ASN A 232 11.27 -10.32 -7.24
C ASN A 232 10.72 -10.64 -5.85
N TYR A 233 9.96 -9.71 -5.28
CA TYR A 233 9.17 -9.92 -4.07
C TYR A 233 7.70 -9.74 -4.42
N GLU A 234 6.89 -10.79 -4.29
CA GLU A 234 5.45 -10.71 -4.53
C GLU A 234 4.71 -11.91 -3.91
N GLN A 235 3.42 -12.04 -4.21
CA GLN A 235 2.57 -13.09 -3.67
C GLN A 235 2.96 -14.50 -4.17
N VAL A 236 2.60 -15.50 -3.38
CA VAL A 236 2.69 -16.93 -3.74
C VAL A 236 1.57 -17.72 -3.05
N ARG A 237 1.27 -18.94 -3.49
CA ARG A 237 0.27 -19.85 -2.87
C ARG A 237 -1.16 -19.28 -2.85
N ILE A 238 -1.53 -18.54 -3.89
CA ILE A 238 -2.82 -17.82 -3.92
C ILE A 238 -4.07 -18.71 -4.11
N THR A 239 -3.90 -20.01 -4.37
CA THR A 239 -5.00 -20.92 -4.67
C THR A 239 -5.80 -21.37 -3.44
N ASP A 240 -5.37 -21.04 -2.23
CA ASP A 240 -6.02 -21.45 -1.01
C ASP A 240 -7.13 -20.48 -0.56
N ALA A 241 -7.72 -20.74 0.62
CA ALA A 241 -8.78 -19.89 1.17
C ALA A 241 -8.28 -18.47 1.51
N PHE A 242 -7.02 -18.33 1.95
CA PHE A 242 -6.44 -17.02 2.27
C PHE A 242 -6.21 -16.21 1.00
N GLY A 243 -5.62 -16.81 -0.02
CA GLY A 243 -5.41 -16.18 -1.33
C GLY A 243 -6.72 -15.72 -1.95
N SER A 244 -7.77 -16.54 -1.88
CA SER A 244 -9.13 -16.19 -2.35
C SER A 244 -9.73 -14.99 -1.59
N VAL A 245 -9.50 -14.89 -0.27
CA VAL A 245 -9.95 -13.75 0.54
C VAL A 245 -9.12 -12.51 0.22
N MET A 246 -7.81 -12.66 0.04
CA MET A 246 -6.89 -11.60 -0.33
C MET A 246 -7.27 -10.98 -1.67
N GLU A 247 -7.50 -11.80 -2.69
CA GLU A 247 -7.93 -11.35 -4.03
C GLU A 247 -9.24 -10.56 -3.94
N LYS A 248 -10.27 -11.12 -3.31
CA LYS A 248 -11.56 -10.43 -3.11
C LYS A 248 -11.43 -9.10 -2.36
N ASN A 249 -10.56 -9.03 -1.34
CA ASN A 249 -10.33 -7.80 -0.57
C ASN A 249 -9.67 -6.71 -1.42
N LEU A 250 -8.79 -7.08 -2.35
CA LEU A 250 -8.16 -6.15 -3.29
C LEU A 250 -9.13 -5.71 -4.39
N GLU A 251 -9.91 -6.64 -4.94
CA GLU A 251 -10.96 -6.35 -5.92
C GLU A 251 -12.01 -5.36 -5.36
N GLN A 252 -12.42 -5.53 -4.10
CA GLN A 252 -13.33 -4.59 -3.42
C GLN A 252 -12.75 -3.18 -3.28
N ARG A 253 -11.41 -3.03 -3.29
CA ARG A 253 -10.71 -1.74 -3.30
C ARG A 253 -10.45 -1.23 -4.72
N GLY A 254 -10.92 -1.95 -5.74
CA GLY A 254 -10.71 -1.63 -7.15
C GLY A 254 -9.32 -1.98 -7.67
N ILE A 255 -8.55 -2.81 -6.94
CA ILE A 255 -7.21 -3.24 -7.34
C ILE A 255 -7.34 -4.60 -8.02
N GLN A 256 -7.01 -4.67 -9.30
CA GLN A 256 -6.95 -5.92 -10.05
C GLN A 256 -5.51 -6.43 -10.14
N LEU A 257 -5.35 -7.75 -10.04
CA LEU A 257 -4.05 -8.43 -10.09
C LEU A 257 -3.97 -9.37 -11.31
N PRO A 258 -3.79 -8.84 -12.53
CA PRO A 258 -3.76 -9.68 -13.73
C PRO A 258 -2.56 -10.65 -13.78
N GLY A 259 -1.53 -10.44 -12.95
CA GLY A 259 -0.38 -11.33 -12.81
C GLY A 259 -0.56 -12.45 -11.79
N LEU A 260 -1.68 -12.48 -11.06
CA LEU A 260 -1.95 -13.46 -9.99
C LEU A 260 -1.84 -14.93 -10.43
N PRO A 261 -2.17 -15.33 -11.68
CA PRO A 261 -1.95 -16.70 -12.12
C PRO A 261 -0.48 -17.17 -12.09
N ALA A 262 0.49 -16.26 -12.11
CA ALA A 262 1.91 -16.59 -11.92
C ALA A 262 2.28 -16.85 -10.45
N CYS A 263 1.39 -16.57 -9.50
CA CYS A 263 1.59 -16.66 -8.06
C CYS A 263 0.98 -17.91 -7.43
N ASN A 264 0.64 -18.94 -8.23
CA ASN A 264 0.01 -20.17 -7.74
C ASN A 264 0.89 -20.92 -6.73
N ASP A 265 2.18 -21.06 -7.03
CA ASP A 265 3.15 -21.73 -6.17
C ASP A 265 4.58 -21.29 -6.49
N ILE A 266 5.54 -21.75 -5.66
CA ILE A 266 6.97 -21.44 -5.80
C ILE A 266 7.53 -21.93 -7.14
N GLU A 267 7.06 -23.07 -7.65
CA GLU A 267 7.57 -23.64 -8.90
C GLU A 267 7.07 -22.86 -10.12
N THR A 268 5.85 -22.33 -10.07
CA THR A 268 5.29 -21.43 -11.08
C THR A 268 6.08 -20.13 -11.14
N GLN A 269 6.43 -19.56 -9.97
CA GLN A 269 7.31 -18.39 -9.89
C GLN A 269 8.69 -18.69 -10.51
N LYS A 270 9.30 -19.84 -10.20
CA LYS A 270 10.59 -20.23 -10.82
C LYS A 270 10.49 -20.39 -12.34
N LYS A 271 9.47 -21.10 -12.82
CA LYS A 271 9.22 -21.32 -14.26
C LYS A 271 9.06 -20.02 -15.02
N ARG A 272 8.36 -19.03 -14.44
CA ARG A 272 8.22 -17.69 -15.04
C ARG A 272 9.56 -17.05 -15.42
N PHE A 273 10.61 -17.24 -14.61
CA PHE A 273 11.95 -16.74 -14.93
C PHE A 273 12.69 -17.67 -15.91
N LEU A 274 12.68 -18.97 -15.66
CA LEU A 274 13.37 -19.97 -16.49
C LEU A 274 12.89 -19.95 -17.95
N ASP A 275 11.57 -19.87 -18.16
CA ASP A 275 10.95 -19.85 -19.50
C ASP A 275 11.26 -18.55 -20.26
N ASN A 276 11.68 -17.49 -19.56
CA ASN A 276 12.00 -16.18 -20.11
C ASN A 276 13.52 -15.89 -20.15
N GLY A 277 14.36 -16.93 -20.21
CA GLY A 277 15.79 -16.80 -20.51
C GLY A 277 16.68 -16.50 -19.29
N TRP A 278 16.14 -16.65 -18.08
CA TRP A 278 16.93 -16.56 -16.85
C TRP A 278 17.45 -17.93 -16.43
N GLN A 279 18.54 -17.93 -15.66
CA GLN A 279 19.22 -19.10 -15.14
C GLN A 279 19.32 -18.97 -13.60
N ASN A 280 19.71 -20.05 -12.92
CA ASN A 280 19.94 -20.08 -11.46
C ASN A 280 18.84 -19.36 -10.66
N VAL A 281 17.60 -19.83 -10.84
CA VAL A 281 16.43 -19.23 -10.22
C VAL A 281 16.16 -19.87 -8.87
N GLU A 282 16.10 -19.07 -7.83
CA GLU A 282 15.72 -19.50 -6.49
C GLU A 282 14.59 -18.62 -5.97
N VAL A 283 13.58 -19.25 -5.37
CA VAL A 283 12.40 -18.60 -4.81
C VAL A 283 12.09 -19.26 -3.48
N ILE A 284 11.91 -18.44 -2.45
CA ILE A 284 11.73 -18.87 -1.06
C ILE A 284 10.53 -18.12 -0.46
N ASP A 285 9.68 -18.81 0.31
CA ASP A 285 8.59 -18.16 1.04
C ASP A 285 9.10 -17.28 2.20
N MET A 286 8.35 -16.23 2.52
CA MET A 286 8.76 -15.27 3.53
C MET A 286 8.74 -15.85 4.95
N ASN A 287 8.05 -16.96 5.20
CA ASN A 287 8.16 -17.68 6.48
C ASN A 287 9.56 -18.28 6.68
N THR A 288 10.08 -18.90 5.63
CA THR A 288 11.43 -19.48 5.64
C THR A 288 12.48 -18.38 5.77
N VAL A 289 12.28 -17.25 5.08
CA VAL A 289 13.10 -16.04 5.25
C VAL A 289 13.03 -15.54 6.69
N TYR A 290 11.85 -15.38 7.27
CA TYR A 290 11.69 -14.89 8.64
C TYR A 290 12.37 -15.79 9.68
N LYS A 291 12.18 -17.11 9.56
CA LYS A 291 12.65 -18.10 10.56
C LYS A 291 14.13 -18.49 10.41
N LYS A 292 14.67 -18.47 9.20
CA LYS A 292 16.02 -18.98 8.89
C LYS A 292 16.94 -17.94 8.24
N LEU A 293 16.31 -17.05 7.47
CA LEU A 293 16.87 -15.96 6.66
C LEU A 293 17.34 -14.73 7.43
N LEU A 294 16.57 -14.33 8.44
CA LEU A 294 16.79 -13.09 9.16
C LEU A 294 17.54 -13.34 10.47
N SER A 295 18.23 -12.30 10.97
CA SER A 295 18.87 -12.35 12.29
C SER A 295 17.87 -12.67 13.37
N GLN A 296 18.10 -13.79 14.07
CA GLN A 296 17.23 -14.20 15.17
C GLN A 296 17.31 -13.22 16.34
N GLU A 297 18.43 -12.50 16.48
CA GLU A 297 18.54 -11.37 17.43
C GLU A 297 17.61 -10.22 17.03
N GLU A 298 17.57 -9.88 15.73
CA GLU A 298 16.65 -8.84 15.23
C GLU A 298 15.20 -9.32 15.27
N VAL A 299 14.90 -10.56 14.89
CA VAL A 299 13.55 -11.14 15.03
C VAL A 299 13.07 -11.02 16.48
N ALA A 300 13.90 -11.41 17.45
CA ALA A 300 13.59 -11.29 18.87
C ALA A 300 13.47 -9.83 19.35
N ARG A 301 14.15 -8.88 18.70
CA ARG A 301 13.96 -7.44 18.95
C ARG A 301 12.61 -6.97 18.40
N ILE A 302 12.28 -7.36 17.17
CA ILE A 302 11.07 -6.96 16.46
C ILE A 302 9.81 -7.50 17.15
N GLU A 303 9.81 -8.78 17.54
CA GLU A 303 8.71 -9.42 18.26
C GLU A 303 8.45 -8.81 19.66
N LYS A 304 9.37 -7.99 20.17
CA LYS A 304 9.20 -7.25 21.43
C LYS A 304 8.67 -5.83 21.23
N ILE A 305 8.67 -5.28 20.02
CA ILE A 305 8.18 -3.91 19.76
C ILE A 305 6.67 -3.87 20.00
N GLU A 306 5.95 -4.80 19.39
CA GLU A 306 4.51 -4.94 19.54
C GLU A 306 4.17 -6.36 19.96
N HIS A 307 3.23 -6.50 20.89
CA HIS A 307 2.76 -7.81 21.34
C HIS A 307 1.87 -8.44 20.26
N LEU A 308 2.31 -9.56 19.70
CA LEU A 308 1.53 -10.34 18.73
C LEU A 308 1.00 -11.61 19.41
N ASP A 309 -0.27 -11.56 19.83
CA ASP A 309 -0.97 -12.70 20.46
C ASP A 309 -1.19 -13.86 19.47
N GLU A 310 -1.47 -13.53 18.20
CA GLU A 310 -1.84 -14.48 17.15
C GLU A 310 -0.73 -14.66 16.12
N MET A 311 0.34 -15.37 16.49
CA MET A 311 1.46 -15.71 15.58
C MET A 311 1.02 -16.45 14.31
N GLU A 312 -0.17 -17.06 14.32
CA GLU A 312 -0.72 -17.76 13.15
C GLU A 312 -1.11 -16.80 12.03
N LEU A 313 -1.61 -15.60 12.33
CA LEU A 313 -1.92 -14.59 11.31
C LEU A 313 -0.67 -14.13 10.57
N LEU A 314 0.41 -13.89 11.31
CA LEU A 314 1.72 -13.55 10.72
C LEU A 314 2.24 -14.70 9.86
N ARG A 315 2.19 -15.94 10.36
CA ARG A 315 2.63 -17.11 9.56
C ARG A 315 1.80 -17.24 8.29
N GLN A 316 0.48 -17.14 8.39
CA GLN A 316 -0.38 -17.23 7.23
C GLN A 316 -0.07 -16.12 6.22
N LEU A 317 0.14 -14.89 6.68
CA LEU A 317 0.55 -13.78 5.82
C LEU A 317 1.90 -14.06 5.14
N LEU A 318 2.92 -14.49 5.88
CA LEU A 318 4.25 -14.74 5.34
C LEU A 318 4.32 -15.97 4.41
N ASP A 319 3.41 -16.94 4.54
CA ASP A 319 3.31 -18.09 3.62
C ASP A 319 2.79 -17.69 2.23
N HIS A 320 2.13 -16.54 2.13
CA HIS A 320 1.53 -16.02 0.90
C HIS A 320 2.36 -14.97 0.19
N TYR A 321 3.61 -14.76 0.65
CA TYR A 321 4.59 -13.94 -0.04
C TYR A 321 5.89 -14.73 -0.22
N CYS A 322 6.59 -14.46 -1.31
CA CYS A 322 7.90 -15.01 -1.57
C CYS A 322 8.87 -13.91 -1.99
N ILE A 323 10.15 -14.18 -1.76
CA ILE A 323 11.24 -13.46 -2.39
C ILE A 323 12.05 -14.45 -3.21
N GLY A 324 12.42 -14.05 -4.41
CA GLY A 324 13.25 -14.84 -5.29
C GLY A 324 14.25 -13.99 -6.05
N TYR A 325 15.29 -14.65 -6.52
CA TYR A 325 16.21 -14.05 -7.47
C TYR A 325 16.47 -14.99 -8.64
N ALA A 326 16.79 -14.39 -9.78
CA ALA A 326 17.13 -15.06 -11.02
C ALA A 326 18.38 -14.40 -11.59
N VAL A 327 19.28 -15.19 -12.18
CA VAL A 327 20.55 -14.70 -12.72
C VAL A 327 20.64 -15.02 -14.19
N LYS A 328 21.03 -14.02 -14.99
CA LYS A 328 21.42 -14.22 -16.38
C LYS A 328 22.86 -13.77 -16.50
N ASP A 329 23.75 -14.67 -16.90
CA ASP A 329 25.17 -14.36 -17.06
C ASP A 329 25.71 -15.03 -18.31
N LYS A 330 25.90 -14.23 -19.36
CA LYS A 330 26.35 -14.71 -20.68
C LYS A 330 27.74 -15.36 -20.64
N ASN A 331 28.61 -14.92 -19.71
CA ASN A 331 30.02 -15.32 -19.68
C ASN A 331 30.38 -16.16 -18.43
N GLU A 332 29.40 -16.53 -17.61
CA GLU A 332 29.54 -17.29 -16.35
C GLU A 332 30.55 -16.71 -15.32
N LYS A 333 31.04 -15.48 -15.54
CA LYS A 333 32.03 -14.80 -14.68
C LYS A 333 31.44 -14.44 -13.32
N PHE A 334 30.16 -14.09 -13.30
CA PHE A 334 29.43 -13.72 -12.10
C PHE A 334 28.90 -14.97 -11.39
N THR A 335 28.39 -15.94 -12.16
CA THR A 335 27.86 -17.21 -11.63
C THR A 335 28.93 -18.04 -10.92
N SER A 336 30.14 -18.15 -11.48
CA SER A 336 31.27 -18.86 -10.85
C SER A 336 31.69 -18.25 -9.50
N ARG A 337 31.48 -16.94 -9.29
CA ARG A 337 31.71 -16.24 -8.01
C ARG A 337 30.53 -16.35 -7.02
N LEU A 338 29.36 -16.76 -7.52
CA LEU A 338 28.11 -16.95 -6.79
C LEU A 338 27.88 -18.39 -6.31
N MET A 339 28.51 -19.39 -6.92
CA MET A 339 28.24 -20.82 -6.68
C MET A 339 28.66 -21.30 -5.28
N SER A 340 27.83 -20.95 -4.28
CA SER A 340 27.54 -21.71 -3.07
C SER A 340 26.45 -20.96 -2.31
N LEU A 341 25.19 -21.33 -2.54
CA LEU A 341 24.08 -20.90 -1.68
C LEU A 341 24.17 -21.51 -0.27
N SER A 342 25.00 -22.55 -0.10
CA SER A 342 25.45 -23.00 1.22
C SER A 342 26.35 -21.99 1.95
N GLN A 343 26.99 -21.05 1.24
CA GLN A 343 27.72 -19.90 1.80
C GLN A 343 26.85 -18.62 1.89
N TRP A 344 25.55 -18.71 1.54
CA TRP A 344 24.53 -17.73 1.93
C TRP A 344 23.97 -17.99 3.35
N LYS A 345 24.68 -18.80 4.15
CA LYS A 345 25.41 -18.21 5.28
C LYS A 345 25.00 -16.78 5.70
N LEU A 346 24.03 -16.56 6.59
CA LEU A 346 24.14 -15.38 7.45
C LEU A 346 25.33 -15.59 8.38
N ASP A 347 26.52 -15.32 7.85
CA ASP A 347 27.73 -15.27 8.65
C ASP A 347 27.71 -13.96 9.43
N TYR A 348 27.30 -14.04 10.69
CA TYR A 348 27.29 -12.95 11.67
C TYR A 348 28.68 -12.60 12.23
N SER A 349 29.77 -12.99 11.56
CA SER A 349 31.12 -12.76 12.10
C SER A 349 31.67 -11.35 11.85
N VAL A 350 30.93 -10.47 11.16
CA VAL A 350 31.26 -9.05 11.13
C VAL A 350 30.41 -8.32 12.15
N SER A 351 30.86 -8.31 13.40
CA SER A 351 30.49 -7.25 14.33
C SER A 351 30.69 -5.91 13.61
N SER A 352 29.60 -5.17 13.39
CA SER A 352 29.68 -3.75 13.10
C SER A 352 30.35 -3.08 14.29
N ARG A 353 31.69 -3.01 14.25
CA ARG A 353 32.47 -2.09 15.06
C ARG A 353 32.22 -0.71 14.48
N ASN A 354 31.10 -0.11 14.88
CA ASN A 354 30.93 1.33 15.14
C ASN A 354 29.44 1.65 15.32
N CYS A 355 28.89 1.21 16.44
CA CYS A 355 27.81 1.95 17.10
C CYS A 355 28.13 1.96 18.60
N ARG A 356 29.12 2.77 18.99
CA ARG A 356 29.32 3.14 20.38
C ARG A 356 28.34 4.27 20.70
N THR A 357 27.16 3.94 21.21
CA THR A 357 26.35 4.90 21.97
C THR A 357 26.70 4.73 23.43
N SER A 358 27.81 5.34 23.86
CA SER A 358 28.05 5.61 25.27
C SER A 358 27.31 6.89 25.64
N ASP A 359 25.98 6.83 25.71
CA ASP A 359 25.18 7.93 26.24
C ASP A 359 24.18 7.37 27.25
N ASN A 360 24.57 7.43 28.53
CA ASN A 360 23.75 7.14 29.71
C ASN A 360 22.64 8.20 29.95
N ALA A 361 22.30 9.01 28.94
CA ALA A 361 21.43 10.17 29.08
C ALA A 361 19.93 9.86 28.87
N PHE A 362 19.56 8.62 28.51
CA PHE A 362 18.16 8.24 28.25
C PHE A 362 17.67 7.07 29.09
N ASN A 363 18.19 6.93 30.30
CA ASN A 363 17.56 6.05 31.29
C ASN A 363 16.42 6.80 32.00
N PRO A 364 15.20 6.26 32.07
CA PRO A 364 14.11 6.87 32.81
C PRO A 364 14.48 6.99 34.30
N PRO A 365 13.96 7.99 35.04
CA PRO A 365 14.24 8.15 36.46
C PRO A 365 13.92 6.86 37.23
N GLY A 366 14.96 6.21 37.78
CA GLY A 366 14.85 4.97 38.58
C GLY A 366 15.66 3.76 38.11
N PHE A 367 16.36 3.82 36.97
CA PHE A 367 17.14 2.67 36.47
C PHE A 367 18.54 2.56 37.12
N HIS A 368 18.74 1.56 37.99
CA HIS A 368 20.07 1.18 38.50
C HIS A 368 20.50 -0.17 37.90
N PRO A 369 21.65 -0.25 37.18
CA PRO A 369 22.14 -1.51 36.62
C PRO A 369 22.94 -2.25 37.70
N GLY A 370 22.23 -2.91 38.61
CA GLY A 370 22.88 -3.68 39.68
C GLY A 370 21.94 -4.13 40.78
N ALA A 371 20.98 -4.99 40.47
CA ALA A 371 20.27 -5.79 41.48
C ALA A 371 19.78 -7.10 40.86
N THR A 372 20.59 -8.13 41.03
CA THR A 372 20.16 -9.53 40.94
C THR A 372 19.12 -9.83 42.02
N SER A 373 18.09 -10.58 41.63
CA SER A 373 17.32 -11.51 42.46
C SER A 373 16.48 -10.93 43.60
N ALA A 374 15.18 -10.73 43.34
CA ALA A 374 14.15 -10.87 44.36
C ALA A 374 12.89 -11.47 43.72
N GLN A 375 12.52 -12.67 44.15
CA GLN A 375 11.20 -13.26 43.93
C GLN A 375 10.13 -12.29 44.46
N HIS A 376 9.14 -11.97 43.63
CA HIS A 376 7.88 -11.42 44.10
C HIS A 376 6.76 -12.44 43.86
N HIS A 377 6.34 -13.02 44.99
CA HIS A 377 5.01 -13.57 45.19
C HIS A 377 4.06 -12.40 45.55
N VAL A 378 2.76 -12.58 45.25
CA VAL A 378 1.56 -11.73 45.56
C VAL A 378 1.48 -10.40 44.76
N ASP A 379 0.43 -10.02 44.02
CA ASP A 379 -1.01 -10.02 44.31
C ASP A 379 -1.91 -10.34 43.09
N SER A 380 -2.81 -11.32 43.23
CA SER A 380 -3.85 -11.67 42.26
C SER A 380 -5.08 -10.75 42.29
N GLU A 381 -5.22 -9.87 43.29
CA GLU A 381 -6.40 -9.01 43.44
C GLU A 381 -6.36 -7.73 42.58
N GLN A 382 -5.20 -7.09 42.41
CA GLN A 382 -5.07 -5.86 41.60
C GLN A 382 -5.37 -6.06 40.11
N SER A 383 -5.05 -7.25 39.57
CA SER A 383 -5.32 -7.59 38.16
C SER A 383 -6.82 -7.69 37.85
N SER A 384 -7.64 -8.08 38.83
CA SER A 384 -9.09 -8.24 38.67
C SER A 384 -9.83 -6.89 38.64
N GLU A 385 -9.44 -5.95 39.51
CA GLU A 385 -10.00 -4.59 39.54
C GLU A 385 -9.65 -3.79 38.29
N GLN A 386 -8.43 -3.97 37.77
CA GLN A 386 -7.98 -3.31 36.55
C GLN A 386 -8.72 -3.86 35.32
N GLN A 387 -8.96 -5.17 35.26
CA GLN A 387 -9.75 -5.81 34.21
C GLN A 387 -11.23 -5.38 34.25
N GLU A 388 -11.82 -5.21 35.44
CA GLU A 388 -13.19 -4.71 35.61
C GLU A 388 -13.33 -3.24 35.16
N HIS A 389 -12.35 -2.39 35.52
CA HIS A 389 -12.33 -0.99 35.09
C HIS A 389 -12.21 -0.85 33.56
N LEU A 390 -11.40 -1.69 32.91
CA LEU A 390 -11.25 -1.72 31.46
C LEU A 390 -12.53 -2.20 30.75
N ALA A 391 -13.21 -3.23 31.29
CA ALA A 391 -14.48 -3.71 30.75
C ALA A 391 -15.58 -2.63 30.83
N LYS A 392 -15.69 -1.92 31.96
CA LYS A 392 -16.63 -0.79 32.14
C LYS A 392 -16.37 0.34 31.14
N LYS A 393 -15.10 0.70 30.91
CA LYS A 393 -14.73 1.73 29.92
C LYS A 393 -15.12 1.32 28.50
N ARG A 394 -14.86 0.06 28.13
CA ARG A 394 -15.23 -0.50 26.82
C ARG A 394 -16.75 -0.50 26.61
N ALA A 395 -17.53 -0.86 27.62
CA ALA A 395 -19.00 -0.82 27.57
C ALA A 395 -19.53 0.61 27.34
N TRP A 396 -18.93 1.61 27.98
CA TRP A 396 -19.27 3.02 27.79
C TRP A 396 -18.93 3.53 26.39
N ASP A 397 -17.77 3.14 25.84
CA ASP A 397 -17.39 3.53 24.48
C ASP A 397 -18.30 2.92 23.42
N VAL A 398 -18.69 1.65 23.57
CA VAL A 398 -19.66 0.98 22.68
C VAL A 398 -21.04 1.64 22.77
N ALA A 399 -21.50 1.96 23.98
CA ALA A 399 -22.79 2.62 24.20
C ALA A 399 -22.85 4.04 23.58
N MET A 400 -21.76 4.80 23.68
CA MET A 400 -21.69 6.17 23.17
C MET A 400 -21.38 6.28 21.67
N ALA A 401 -20.93 5.20 21.01
CA ALA A 401 -20.52 5.23 19.61
C ALA A 401 -21.58 5.81 18.65
N PRO A 402 -22.88 5.46 18.74
CA PRO A 402 -23.92 6.06 17.89
C PRO A 402 -24.08 7.57 18.13
N ALA A 403 -24.02 8.02 19.38
CA ALA A 403 -24.13 9.44 19.73
C ALA A 403 -22.94 10.26 19.23
N LYS A 404 -21.71 9.72 19.33
CA LYS A 404 -20.48 10.37 18.81
C LYS A 404 -20.50 10.52 17.28
N SER A 405 -21.30 9.74 16.56
CA SER A 405 -21.43 9.81 15.10
C SER A 405 -22.37 10.92 14.59
N LEU A 406 -23.25 11.45 15.45
CA LEU A 406 -24.27 12.44 15.07
C LEU A 406 -23.69 13.75 14.51
N PRO A 407 -22.62 14.36 15.09
CA PRO A 407 -22.07 15.60 14.57
C PRO A 407 -21.51 15.47 13.15
N MET A 408 -20.85 14.34 12.85
CA MET A 408 -20.32 14.06 11.52
C MET A 408 -21.44 13.89 10.50
N ASN A 409 -22.50 13.14 10.85
CA ASN A 409 -23.67 12.96 9.99
C ASN A 409 -24.41 14.29 9.76
N MET A 410 -24.50 15.14 10.77
CA MET A 410 -25.09 16.48 10.65
C MET A 410 -24.27 17.39 9.72
N PHE A 411 -22.94 17.33 9.79
CA PHE A 411 -22.06 18.05 8.88
C PHE A 411 -22.21 17.58 7.42
N MET A 412 -22.24 16.26 7.19
CA MET A 412 -22.51 15.72 5.85
C MET A 412 -23.88 16.14 5.33
N MET A 413 -24.90 16.14 6.19
CA MET A 413 -26.25 16.57 5.85
C MET A 413 -26.32 18.04 5.42
N TYR A 414 -25.53 18.91 6.06
CA TYR A 414 -25.40 20.32 5.71
C TYR A 414 -24.74 20.50 4.33
N MET A 415 -23.63 19.79 4.07
CA MET A 415 -22.88 19.87 2.81
C MET A 415 -23.65 19.33 1.60
N ALA A 416 -24.49 18.31 1.80
CA ALA A 416 -25.25 17.68 0.71
C ALA A 416 -26.39 18.55 0.12
N GLY A 417 -26.68 19.72 0.70
CA GLY A 417 -27.71 20.64 0.19
C GLY A 417 -29.13 20.06 0.17
N ARG A 418 -30.06 20.73 -0.53
CA ARG A 418 -31.48 20.30 -0.69
C ARG A 418 -31.78 19.64 -2.04
N SER A 419 -30.78 19.48 -2.91
CA SER A 419 -30.96 18.90 -4.24
C SER A 419 -31.20 17.40 -4.18
N VAL A 420 -32.28 16.94 -4.82
CA VAL A 420 -32.57 15.51 -5.00
C VAL A 420 -31.69 14.97 -6.12
N SER A 421 -30.69 14.16 -5.78
CA SER A 421 -29.87 13.41 -6.74
C SER A 421 -29.57 12.02 -6.19
N ILE A 422 -29.04 11.13 -7.03
CA ILE A 422 -28.83 9.72 -6.67
C ILE A 422 -27.86 9.54 -5.48
N PHE A 423 -26.86 10.42 -5.36
CA PHE A 423 -25.83 10.32 -4.30
C PHE A 423 -26.38 10.65 -2.89
N PRO A 424 -27.10 11.76 -2.66
CA PRO A 424 -27.76 12.03 -1.39
C PRO A 424 -28.85 11.01 -1.02
N ILE A 425 -29.58 10.43 -1.99
CA ILE A 425 -30.58 9.39 -1.71
C ILE A 425 -29.92 8.13 -1.14
N MET A 426 -28.81 7.67 -1.73
CA MET A 426 -28.04 6.53 -1.23
C MET A 426 -27.44 6.79 0.15
N MET A 427 -26.94 8.01 0.39
CA MET A 427 -26.41 8.43 1.69
C MET A 427 -27.50 8.38 2.78
N VAL A 428 -28.68 8.95 2.50
CA VAL A 428 -29.81 8.98 3.45
C VAL A 428 -30.37 7.57 3.71
N GLY A 429 -30.41 6.71 2.68
CA GLY A 429 -30.77 5.30 2.83
C GLY A 429 -29.84 4.54 3.80
N MET A 430 -28.53 4.72 3.66
CA MET A 430 -27.56 4.14 4.60
C MET A 430 -27.66 4.75 6.01
N MET A 431 -27.98 6.05 6.11
CA MET A 431 -28.15 6.78 7.37
C MET A 431 -29.41 6.34 8.13
N LEU A 432 -30.45 5.82 7.44
CA LEU A 432 -31.62 5.19 8.05
C LEU A 432 -31.36 3.71 8.38
N TRP A 433 -30.79 2.96 7.44
CA TRP A 433 -30.67 1.51 7.56
C TRP A 433 -29.66 1.06 8.61
N ARG A 434 -28.52 1.76 8.75
CA ARG A 434 -27.48 1.39 9.72
C ARG A 434 -27.97 1.51 11.18
N PRO A 435 -28.57 2.64 11.62
CA PRO A 435 -29.13 2.74 12.97
C PRO A 435 -30.32 1.81 13.19
N ALA A 436 -31.19 1.61 12.18
CA ALA A 436 -32.31 0.68 12.28
C ALA A 436 -31.82 -0.76 12.53
N LYS A 437 -30.82 -1.22 11.77
CA LYS A 437 -30.18 -2.54 11.98
C LYS A 437 -29.56 -2.64 13.37
N ALA A 438 -28.90 -1.58 13.85
CA ALA A 438 -28.31 -1.54 15.18
C ALA A 438 -29.36 -1.63 16.31
N LEU A 439 -30.56 -1.05 16.14
CA LEU A 439 -31.66 -1.17 17.09
C LEU A 439 -32.23 -2.59 17.16
N PHE A 440 -32.27 -3.33 16.04
CA PHE A 440 -32.69 -4.73 16.04
C PHE A 440 -31.63 -5.68 16.61
N SER A 441 -30.36 -5.27 16.63
CA SER A 441 -29.24 -6.10 17.10
C SER A 441 -28.67 -5.68 18.46
N VAL A 442 -29.40 -4.90 19.28
CA VAL A 442 -28.88 -4.38 20.57
C VAL A 442 -28.36 -5.51 21.46
N ASN A 443 -29.13 -6.59 21.64
CA ASN A 443 -28.70 -7.71 22.48
C ASN A 443 -27.48 -8.44 21.92
N ALA A 444 -27.34 -8.53 20.60
CA ALA A 444 -26.17 -9.14 19.97
C ALA A 444 -24.90 -8.27 20.15
N THR A 445 -25.04 -6.94 20.14
CA THR A 445 -23.93 -6.00 20.34
C THR A 445 -23.35 -6.05 21.76
N PHE A 446 -24.21 -6.27 22.77
CA PHE A 446 -23.79 -6.27 24.18
C PHE A 446 -23.50 -7.67 24.75
N LYS A 447 -23.90 -8.76 24.05
CA LYS A 447 -23.66 -10.15 24.49
C LYS A 447 -22.18 -10.45 24.82
N PRO A 448 -21.17 -10.05 24.00
CA PRO A 448 -19.76 -10.29 24.33
C PRO A 448 -19.24 -9.47 25.52
N LEU A 449 -19.97 -8.44 25.94
CA LEU A 449 -19.63 -7.58 27.08
C LEU A 449 -20.29 -8.08 28.38
N GLU A 450 -21.36 -8.87 28.29
CA GLU A 450 -22.08 -9.45 29.45
C GLU A 450 -21.26 -10.55 30.13
N ASP A 451 -20.41 -11.26 29.37
CA ASP A 451 -19.52 -12.32 29.88
C ASP A 451 -18.34 -11.79 30.72
N GLN A 452 -18.08 -10.47 30.75
CA GLN A 452 -16.87 -9.88 31.35
C GLN A 452 -17.07 -9.30 32.77
N ASN A 453 -17.87 -9.93 33.65
CA ASN A 453 -18.13 -9.48 35.04
C ASN A 453 -18.63 -8.02 35.16
N THR A 454 -19.20 -7.47 34.11
CA THR A 454 -19.84 -6.14 34.15
C THR A 454 -21.29 -6.36 34.58
N GLY A 455 -21.71 -5.77 35.71
CA GLY A 455 -23.10 -5.85 36.20
C GLY A 455 -24.15 -5.36 35.19
N GLY A 456 -25.42 -5.29 35.59
CA GLY A 456 -26.54 -5.02 34.67
C GLY A 456 -26.33 -3.82 33.72
N MET A 457 -26.06 -4.10 32.43
CA MET A 457 -25.80 -3.10 31.37
C MET A 457 -27.05 -2.42 30.80
N ILE A 458 -28.08 -2.25 31.62
CA ILE A 458 -29.36 -1.66 31.20
C ILE A 458 -29.16 -0.20 30.77
N VAL A 459 -28.35 0.56 31.51
CA VAL A 459 -28.05 1.98 31.22
C VAL A 459 -27.33 2.12 29.87
N HIS A 460 -26.33 1.26 29.61
CA HIS A 460 -25.58 1.25 28.35
C HIS A 460 -26.46 0.95 27.14
N LYS A 461 -27.39 -0.01 27.27
CA LYS A 461 -28.38 -0.33 26.22
C LYS A 461 -29.32 0.85 25.95
N ILE A 462 -29.79 1.55 26.99
CA ILE A 462 -30.65 2.74 26.83
C ILE A 462 -29.92 3.84 26.08
N ILE A 463 -28.67 4.15 26.45
CA ILE A 463 -27.87 5.20 25.78
C ILE A 463 -27.61 4.84 24.30
N PHE A 464 -27.30 3.58 24.03
CA PHE A 464 -27.11 3.09 22.66
C PHE A 464 -28.39 3.22 21.82
N VAL A 465 -29.55 2.90 22.40
CA VAL A 465 -30.85 3.05 21.73
C VAL A 465 -31.16 4.52 21.47
N LEU A 466 -30.97 5.40 22.46
CA LEU A 466 -31.20 6.85 22.30
C LEU A 466 -30.30 7.46 21.22
N GLY A 467 -29.02 7.07 21.15
CA GLY A 467 -28.11 7.53 20.11
C GLY A 467 -28.54 7.11 18.70
N ASN A 468 -29.01 5.87 18.53
CA ASN A 468 -29.52 5.39 17.25
C ASN A 468 -30.87 6.02 16.88
N LEU A 469 -31.76 6.25 17.84
CA LEU A 469 -33.02 6.99 17.62
C LEU A 469 -32.74 8.43 17.19
N GLY A 470 -31.74 9.08 17.78
CA GLY A 470 -31.27 10.40 17.35
C GLY A 470 -30.76 10.39 15.90
N ALA A 471 -30.03 9.36 15.49
CA ALA A 471 -29.56 9.21 14.11
C ALA A 471 -30.72 9.02 13.11
N ILE A 472 -31.72 8.21 13.48
CA ILE A 472 -32.93 8.02 12.68
C ILE A 472 -33.73 9.32 12.56
N ALA A 473 -33.90 10.06 13.66
CA ALA A 473 -34.58 11.35 13.65
C ALA A 473 -33.88 12.38 12.73
N LEU A 474 -32.55 12.43 12.75
CA LEU A 474 -31.76 13.27 11.82
C LEU A 474 -31.96 12.84 10.36
N ALA A 475 -32.01 11.54 10.10
CA ALA A 475 -32.21 11.04 8.75
C ALA A 475 -33.63 11.34 8.24
N ILE A 476 -34.66 11.16 9.06
CA ILE A 476 -36.04 11.55 8.74
C ILE A 476 -36.14 13.06 8.48
N TYR A 477 -35.49 13.87 9.32
CA TYR A 477 -35.39 15.32 9.09
C TYR A 477 -34.74 15.63 7.73
N LYS A 478 -33.69 14.90 7.33
CA LYS A 478 -33.08 15.06 6.01
C LYS A 478 -34.04 14.71 4.87
N VAL A 479 -34.72 13.56 4.94
CA VAL A 479 -35.74 13.13 3.95
C VAL A 479 -36.83 14.20 3.81
N HIS A 480 -37.27 14.79 4.92
CA HIS A 480 -38.20 15.91 4.94
C HIS A 480 -37.63 17.16 4.22
N THR A 481 -36.39 17.57 4.53
CA THR A 481 -35.76 18.72 3.87
C THR A 481 -35.48 18.52 2.38
N MET A 482 -35.49 17.26 1.92
CA MET A 482 -35.32 16.87 0.52
C MET A 482 -36.65 16.74 -0.23
N GLY A 483 -37.80 16.89 0.43
CA GLY A 483 -39.11 16.76 -0.20
C GLY A 483 -39.47 15.32 -0.61
N LEU A 484 -38.88 14.32 0.05
CA LEU A 484 -39.11 12.90 -0.25
C LEU A 484 -40.22 12.26 0.61
N LEU A 485 -40.76 12.99 1.59
CA LEU A 485 -41.92 12.55 2.36
C LEU A 485 -43.20 13.10 1.71
N PRO A 486 -44.24 12.26 1.48
CA PRO A 486 -45.51 12.70 0.91
C PRO A 486 -46.34 13.46 1.96
N ASN A 487 -45.96 14.69 2.25
CA ASN A 487 -46.57 15.54 3.28
C ASN A 487 -47.25 16.79 2.70
N THR A 488 -47.17 17.01 1.39
CA THR A 488 -47.77 18.17 0.71
C THR A 488 -49.04 17.74 -0.02
N PRO A 489 -50.13 18.54 -0.02
CA PRO A 489 -51.34 18.23 -0.79
C PRO A 489 -51.09 17.99 -2.29
N SER A 490 -50.01 18.52 -2.84
CA SER A 490 -49.56 18.29 -4.23
C SER A 490 -49.18 16.83 -4.50
N ASP A 491 -48.68 16.12 -3.51
CA ASP A 491 -48.19 14.74 -3.64
C ASP A 491 -49.35 13.76 -3.84
N TRP A 492 -50.58 14.22 -3.59
CA TRP A 492 -51.82 13.45 -3.71
C TRP A 492 -52.65 13.80 -4.95
N LEU A 493 -52.19 14.77 -5.77
CA LEU A 493 -52.90 15.23 -6.97
C LEU A 493 -53.14 14.10 -7.98
N GLU A 494 -52.26 13.09 -8.03
CA GLU A 494 -52.39 11.94 -8.92
C GLU A 494 -53.55 11.02 -8.54
N PHE A 495 -53.99 11.04 -7.28
CA PHE A 495 -55.14 10.27 -6.78
C PHE A 495 -56.47 11.02 -6.87
N ILE A 496 -56.45 12.30 -7.27
CA ILE A 496 -57.66 13.07 -7.50
C ILE A 496 -58.19 12.75 -8.90
N PRO A 497 -59.46 12.35 -9.05
CA PRO A 497 -60.04 12.06 -10.36
C PRO A 497 -59.94 13.31 -11.25
N GLN A 498 -59.32 13.18 -12.42
CA GLN A 498 -59.18 14.28 -13.35
C GLN A 498 -60.56 14.75 -13.83
N ALA A 499 -60.79 16.07 -13.81
CA ALA A 499 -62.00 16.66 -14.37
C ALA A 499 -62.11 16.30 -15.87
N GLN A 500 -63.18 15.59 -16.22
CA GLN A 500 -63.42 15.15 -17.60
C GLN A 500 -63.61 16.38 -18.49
N ARG A 501 -62.81 16.52 -19.56
CA ARG A 501 -62.91 17.66 -20.48
C ARG A 501 -64.26 17.66 -21.18
N VAL A 502 -65.03 18.73 -21.02
CA VAL A 502 -66.40 18.86 -21.55
C VAL A 502 -66.43 19.37 -23.01
N GLN A 503 -65.30 19.83 -23.55
CA GLN A 503 -65.21 20.35 -24.92
C GLN A 503 -64.15 19.63 -25.74
N TYR A 504 -64.57 19.12 -26.90
CA TYR A 504 -63.73 18.56 -27.95
C TYR A 504 -63.73 19.53 -29.13
N SER A 505 -62.57 20.00 -29.58
CA SER A 505 -62.44 20.74 -30.84
C SER A 505 -62.36 19.76 -32.00
N ILE A 506 -63.37 19.71 -32.85
CA ILE A 506 -63.36 18.91 -34.07
C ILE A 506 -62.63 19.73 -35.15
N PHE A 507 -61.39 19.37 -35.46
CA PHE A 507 -60.70 19.88 -36.64
C PHE A 507 -61.19 19.05 -37.85
N SER A 508 -62.06 19.64 -38.68
CA SER A 508 -62.51 19.02 -39.94
C SER A 508 -61.39 19.14 -40.98
N SER A 509 -60.84 18.00 -41.38
CA SER A 509 -60.01 17.88 -42.59
C SER A 509 -60.92 17.52 -43.77
N THR A 510 -61.64 18.50 -44.30
CA THR A 510 -62.29 18.35 -45.60
C THR A 510 -61.51 19.16 -46.62
N TYR A 511 -60.66 18.47 -47.38
CA TYR A 511 -60.24 18.91 -48.71
C TYR A 511 -61.42 18.69 -49.66
N VAL A 512 -61.96 19.78 -50.21
CA VAL A 512 -62.41 19.89 -51.61
C VAL A 512 -62.02 21.28 -52.09
#